data_AF-A0A662FVQ3-F1
#
_entry.id   AF-A0A662FVQ3-F1
#
_cell.length_a   1.000
_cell.length_b   1.000
_cell.length_c   1.000
_cell.angle_alpha   90.00
_cell.angle_beta   90.00
_cell.angle_gamma   90.00
#
_symmetry.space_group_name_H-M   'P 1'
#
loop_
_entity.id
_entity.type
_entity.pdbx_description
1 polymer ?
#
loop_
_entity_poly.entity_id
_entity_poly.type
_entity_poly.pdbx_seq_one_letter_code
_entity_poly.pdbx_strand_id
1 'polypeptide(L)' 'MHPKLYRTLLSIAFTFLVLDIFSFMFTKPGSASFVSAVIGALLLVLFIVLISADFYFQNRKHASRETNATIVEMY' A
#
# COMPACT_ATOMS: atom_id res chain seq x y z
N MET A 1 -9.17 -3.78 9.99
CA MET A 1 -8.62 -2.41 10.14
C MET A 1 -9.62 -1.41 9.56
N HIS A 2 -9.72 -0.19 10.11
CA HIS A 2 -10.72 0.78 9.64
C HIS A 2 -10.40 1.22 8.18
N PRO A 3 -11.35 1.26 7.23
CA PRO A 3 -11.08 1.57 5.82
C PRO A 3 -10.44 2.95 5.61
N LYS A 4 -10.69 3.89 6.53
CA LYS A 4 -10.02 5.20 6.57
C LYS A 4 -8.52 5.09 6.81
N LEU A 5 -8.07 4.18 7.68
CA LEU A 5 -6.64 3.99 7.98
C LEU A 5 -5.87 3.46 6.76
N TYR A 6 -6.43 2.52 6.00
CA TYR A 6 -5.84 2.05 4.74
C TYR A 6 -5.62 3.19 3.76
N ARG A 7 -6.67 4.01 3.55
CA ARG A 7 -6.61 5.15 2.64
C ARG A 7 -5.55 6.17 3.07
N THR A 8 -5.48 6.48 4.36
CA THR A 8 -4.49 7.41 4.90
C THR A 8 -3.07 6.86 4.77
N LEU A 9 -2.83 5.59 5.14
CA LEU A 9 -1.52 4.94 5.01
C LEU A 9 -1.05 4.90 3.56
N LEU A 10 -1.95 4.53 2.64
CA LEU A 10 -1.65 4.48 1.22
C LEU A 10 -1.35 5.89 0.67
N SER A 11 -2.13 6.90 1.07
CA SER A 11 -1.88 8.29 0.67
C SER A 11 -0.54 8.80 1.17
N ILE A 12 -0.18 8.50 2.43
CA ILE A 12 1.12 8.89 3.00
C ILE A 12 2.25 8.21 2.23
N ALA A 13 2.14 6.89 1.99
CA ALA A 13 3.13 6.15 1.24
C ALA A 13 3.31 6.71 -0.19
N PHE A 14 2.23 7.08 -0.87
CA PHE A 14 2.32 7.73 -2.18
C PHE A 14 3.05 9.08 -2.11
N THR A 15 2.76 9.91 -1.10
CA THR A 15 3.47 11.18 -0.90
C THR A 15 4.97 10.97 -0.72
N PHE A 16 5.37 10.00 0.12
CA PHE A 16 6.78 9.67 0.30
C PHE A 16 7.43 9.14 -0.98
N LEU A 17 6.72 8.35 -1.77
CA LEU A 17 7.23 7.85 -3.06
C LEU A 17 7.50 8.99 -4.04
N VAL A 18 6.60 9.97 -4.10
CA VAL A 18 6.80 11.18 -4.93
C VAL A 18 8.01 11.97 -4.43
N LEU A 19 8.14 12.18 -3.12
CA LEU A 19 9.29 12.87 -2.54
C LEU A 19 10.62 12.14 -2.83
N ASP A 20 10.62 10.81 -2.81
CA ASP A 20 11.81 10.01 -3.13
C ASP A 20 12.23 10.20 -4.60
N ILE A 21 11.27 10.26 -5.53
CA ILE A 21 11.55 10.56 -6.95
C ILE A 21 12.21 11.94 -7.10
N PHE A 22 11.71 12.95 -6.39
CA PHE A 22 12.35 14.26 -6.37
C PHE A 22 13.74 14.19 -5.74
N SER A 23 13.91 13.45 -4.64
CA SER A 23 15.19 13.26 -3.96
C SER A 23 16.26 12.65 -4.87
N PHE A 24 15.88 11.69 -5.73
CA PHE A 24 16.81 11.10 -6.71
C PHE A 24 17.37 12.12 -7.70
N MET A 25 16.61 13.16 -8.04
CA MET A 25 17.08 14.22 -8.93
C MET A 25 18.23 15.03 -8.33
N PHE A 26 18.33 15.09 -7.00
CA PHE A 26 19.37 15.82 -6.27
C PHE A 26 20.48 14.92 -5.72
N THR A 27 20.28 13.60 -5.73
CA THR A 27 21.22 12.65 -5.11
C THR A 27 22.24 12.14 -6.12
N LYS A 28 23.54 12.31 -5.82
CA LYS A 28 24.62 11.84 -6.70
C LYS A 28 24.62 10.31 -6.82
N PRO A 29 24.56 9.76 -8.06
CA PRO A 29 24.67 8.32 -8.28
C PRO A 29 25.98 7.76 -7.71
N GLY A 30 25.92 6.57 -7.11
CA GLY A 30 27.08 5.89 -6.54
C GLY A 30 27.51 6.37 -5.14
N SER A 31 26.82 7.36 -4.57
CA SER A 31 27.00 7.72 -3.15
C SER A 31 26.26 6.74 -2.22
N ALA A 32 26.71 6.62 -0.97
CA ALA A 32 25.99 5.83 0.04
C ALA A 32 24.54 6.32 0.22
N SER A 33 24.32 7.63 0.13
CA SER A 33 22.99 8.25 0.19
C SER A 33 22.06 7.81 -0.96
N PHE A 34 22.60 7.63 -2.16
CA PHE A 34 21.86 7.10 -3.30
C PHE A 34 21.40 5.67 -3.05
N VAL A 35 22.29 4.81 -2.54
CA VAL A 35 21.96 3.42 -2.24
C VAL A 35 20.87 3.33 -1.17
N SER A 36 20.97 4.13 -0.10
CA SER A 36 19.93 4.18 0.93
C SER A 36 18.58 4.66 0.39
N ALA A 37 18.59 5.64 -0.53
CA ALA A 37 17.36 6.13 -1.16
C ALA A 37 16.73 5.05 -2.05
N VAL A 38 17.52 4.31 -2.84
CA VAL A 38 17.02 3.19 -3.66
C VAL A 38 16.39 2.10 -2.79
N ILE A 39 17.07 1.71 -1.71
CA ILE A 39 16.55 0.69 -0.78
C ILE A 39 15.25 1.20 -0.11
N GLY A 40 15.23 2.46 0.32
CA GLY A 40 14.05 3.11 0.89
C GLY A 40 12.85 3.07 -0.06
N ALA A 41 13.05 3.51 -1.30
CA ALA A 41 12.02 3.50 -2.35
C ALA A 41 11.48 2.08 -2.59
N LEU A 42 12.36 1.08 -2.66
CA LEU A 42 11.95 -0.32 -2.85
C LEU A 42 11.11 -0.86 -1.68
N LEU A 43 11.51 -0.57 -0.44
CA LEU A 43 10.71 -0.93 0.74
C LEU A 43 9.35 -0.24 0.75
N LEU A 44 9.30 1.02 0.30
CA LEU A 44 8.07 1.79 0.22
C LEU A 44 7.10 1.20 -0.82
N VAL A 45 7.62 0.81 -1.99
CA VAL A 45 6.83 0.12 -3.02
C VAL A 45 6.31 -1.21 -2.49
N LEU A 46 7.16 -2.00 -1.81
CA LEU A 46 6.75 -3.26 -1.21
C LEU A 46 5.62 -3.06 -0.18
N PHE A 47 5.72 -2.02 0.65
CA PHE A 47 4.69 -1.66 1.62
C PHE A 47 3.35 -1.30 0.96
N ILE A 48 3.38 -0.50 -0.12
CA ILE A 48 2.18 -0.17 -0.91
C ILE A 48 1.52 -1.43 -1.47
N VAL A 49 2.30 -2.36 -2.01
CA VAL A 49 1.80 -3.64 -2.54
C VAL A 49 1.18 -4.49 -1.44
N LEU A 50 1.84 -4.63 -0.29
CA LEU A 50 1.33 -5.39 0.87
C LEU A 50 0.00 -4.84 1.37
N ILE A 51 -0.10 -3.53 1.57
CA ILE A 51 -1.34 -2.88 2.01
C ILE A 51 -2.45 -3.03 0.98
N SER A 52 -2.13 -2.87 -0.30
CA SER A 52 -3.11 -3.00 -1.38
C SER A 52 -3.62 -4.43 -1.51
N ALA A 53 -2.74 -5.43 -1.38
CA ALA A 53 -3.10 -6.84 -1.39
C ALA A 53 -3.97 -7.20 -0.18
N ASP A 54 -3.60 -6.75 1.02
CA ASP A 54 -4.37 -6.99 2.24
C ASP A 54 -5.78 -6.37 2.16
N PHE A 55 -5.89 -5.15 1.63
CA PHE A 55 -7.18 -4.51 1.38
C PHE A 55 -8.03 -5.30 0.36
N TYR A 56 -7.42 -5.79 -0.72
CA TYR A 56 -8.09 -6.60 -1.73
C TYR A 56 -8.62 -7.93 -1.16
N PHE A 57 -7.81 -8.62 -0.35
CA PHE A 57 -8.22 -9.86 0.31
C PHE A 57 -9.34 -9.64 1.34
N GLN A 58 -9.31 -8.52 2.08
CA GLN A 58 -10.38 -8.19 3.02
C GLN A 58 -11.70 -7.92 2.30
N ASN A 59 -11.71 -7.16 1.20
CA ASN A 59 -12.93 -6.90 0.43
C ASN A 59 -13.54 -8.20 -0.13
N ARG A 60 -12.72 -9.16 -0.58
CA ARG A 60 -13.22 -10.47 -1.04
C ARG A 60 -13.85 -11.30 0.09
N LYS A 61 -13.29 -11.25 1.30
CA LYS A 61 -13.87 -11.94 2.47
C LYS A 61 -15.20 -11.34 2.90
N HIS A 62 -15.38 -10.02 2.78
CA HIS A 62 -16.65 -9.37 3.07
C HIS A 62 -17.74 -9.73 2.04
N ALA A 63 -17.43 -9.68 0.74
CA ALA A 63 -18.38 -10.07 -0.31
C ALA A 63 -18.86 -11.53 -0.18
N SER A 64 -17.97 -12.45 0.21
CA SER A 64 -18.33 -13.86 0.40
C SER A 64 -19.24 -14.12 1.61
N ARG A 65 -19.21 -13.25 2.64
CA ARG A 65 -20.09 -13.35 3.80
C ARG A 65 -21.50 -12.82 3.52
N GLU A 66 -21.63 -11.75 2.74
CA GLU A 66 -22.93 -11.20 2.36
C GLU A 66 -23.73 -12.18 1.50
N THR A 67 -23.08 -12.87 0.55
CA THR A 67 -23.72 -13.93 -0.25
C THR A 67 -24.21 -15.10 0.60
N ASN A 68 -23.44 -15.54 1.60
CA ASN A 68 -23.90 -16.62 2.48
C ASN A 68 -25.04 -16.19 3.40
N ALA A 69 -25.06 -14.94 3.88
CA ALA A 69 -26.14 -14.43 4.72
C ALA A 69 -27.48 -14.32 3.95
N THR A 70 -27.44 -13.88 2.69
CA THR A 70 -28.63 -13.81 1.84
C THR A 70 -29.18 -15.18 1.47
N ILE A 71 -28.31 -16.18 1.26
CA ILE A 71 -28.75 -17.56 1.03
C ILE A 71 -29.45 -18.11 2.28
N VAL A 72 -28.95 -17.84 3.48
CA VAL A 72 -29.57 -18.33 4.73
C VAL A 72 -30.91 -17.65 5.03
N GLU A 73 -31.12 -16.38 4.69
CA GLU A 73 -32.43 -15.71 4.85
C GLU A 73 -33.51 -16.19 3.87
N MET A 74 -33.12 -16.84 2.76
CA MET A 74 -34.06 -17.37 1.77
C MET A 74 -34.58 -18.78 2.06
N TYR A 75 -34.08 -19.45 3.11
CA TYR A 75 -34.50 -20.78 3.54
C TYR A 75 -35.06 -20.77 4.97
#